data_AF-A0A9P8JL12-F1
#
_entry.id   AF-A0A9P8JL12-F1
#
_cell.length_a   1.000
_cell.length_b   1.000
_cell.length_c   1.000
_cell.angle_alpha   90.00
_cell.angle_beta   90.00
_cell.angle_gamma   90.00
#
_symmetry.space_group_name_H-M   'P 1'
#
loop_
_entity.id
_entity.type
_entity.pdbx_description
1 polymer ?
#
loop_
_entity_poly.entity_id
_entity_poly.type
_entity_poly.pdbx_seq_one_letter_code
_entity_poly.pdbx_strand_id
1 'polypeptide(L)'
;MATIPVIVKHQGTKYEVDLDPEATGETFKYQLYSLTNVEPERQKILIKGGQLKDDTALSSLKAKPGQQFMMMGTPSGDAASQVDRPTEKIRFLEDMTEAEAAQVSGATPAGLQNLGNTCYLNSALQTLKSIPELGDALTTYKDSGSAGPSSSLGNLSEFGLGGLGSSTDLTGSLRDLYKQMGETQQGFPPLVFLNALRQSYPQFNQKSKDGHGYAQQDAEEA
;
A
#
# COMPACT_ATOMS: atom_id res chain seq x y z
N MET A 1 -44.47 -34.61 -16.45
CA MET A 1 -44.03 -33.21 -16.42
C MET A 1 -43.42 -32.91 -17.78
N ALA A 2 -43.93 -31.91 -18.49
CA ALA A 2 -43.55 -31.67 -19.88
C ALA A 2 -42.41 -30.64 -19.94
N THR A 3 -41.18 -31.12 -19.90
CA THR A 3 -40.02 -30.30 -20.27
C THR A 3 -40.07 -30.02 -21.78
N ILE A 4 -39.67 -28.82 -22.16
CA ILE A 4 -39.67 -28.37 -23.56
C ILE A 4 -38.21 -28.37 -24.03
N PRO A 5 -37.83 -29.23 -24.99
CA PRO A 5 -36.46 -29.24 -25.48
C PRO A 5 -36.20 -27.95 -26.27
N VAL A 6 -35.19 -27.17 -25.88
CA VAL A 6 -34.80 -25.92 -26.52
C VAL A 6 -33.31 -25.93 -26.88
N ILE A 7 -32.92 -25.11 -27.84
CA ILE A 7 -31.54 -25.06 -28.33
C ILE A 7 -30.91 -23.74 -27.90
N VAL A 8 -29.85 -23.77 -27.11
CA VAL A 8 -29.10 -22.57 -26.70
C VAL A 8 -27.80 -22.51 -27.48
N LYS A 9 -27.60 -21.44 -28.25
CA LYS A 9 -26.37 -21.20 -29.00
C LYS A 9 -25.46 -20.25 -28.24
N HIS A 10 -24.24 -20.69 -27.94
CA HIS A 10 -23.19 -19.92 -27.28
C HIS A 10 -21.88 -20.08 -28.06
N GLN A 11 -21.21 -18.96 -28.42
CA GLN A 11 -19.94 -18.92 -29.18
C GLN A 11 -19.86 -19.88 -30.39
N GLY A 12 -20.97 -20.10 -31.08
CA GLY A 12 -21.02 -21.00 -32.25
C GLY A 12 -21.46 -22.43 -31.94
N THR A 13 -21.32 -22.89 -30.69
CA THR A 13 -21.78 -24.21 -30.23
C THR A 13 -23.27 -24.19 -29.88
N LYS A 14 -23.98 -25.26 -30.23
CA LYS A 14 -25.41 -25.44 -29.92
C LYS A 14 -25.54 -26.45 -28.78
N TYR A 15 -26.26 -26.09 -27.73
CA TYR A 15 -26.55 -26.93 -26.57
C TYR A 15 -28.04 -27.21 -26.55
N GLU A 16 -28.42 -28.49 -26.54
CA GLU A 16 -29.82 -28.90 -26.35
C GLU A 16 -30.10 -28.97 -24.85
N VAL A 17 -31.05 -28.17 -24.38
CA VAL A 17 -31.37 -28.00 -22.97
C VAL A 17 -32.87 -28.18 -22.78
N ASP A 18 -33.26 -28.94 -21.77
CA ASP A 18 -34.66 -29.11 -21.40
C ASP A 18 -35.12 -27.93 -20.54
N LEU A 19 -36.05 -27.13 -21.08
CA LEU A 19 -36.65 -26.01 -20.37
C LEU A 19 -37.87 -26.48 -19.59
N ASP A 20 -37.83 -26.29 -18.28
CA ASP A 20 -38.96 -26.56 -17.40
C ASP A 20 -39.84 -25.30 -17.26
N PRO A 21 -41.10 -25.30 -17.72
CA PRO A 21 -41.98 -24.14 -17.63
C PRO A 21 -42.36 -23.75 -16.19
N GLU A 22 -42.24 -24.65 -15.20
CA GLU A 22 -42.53 -24.33 -13.78
C GLU A 22 -41.37 -23.63 -13.07
N ALA A 23 -40.17 -23.63 -13.68
CA ALA A 23 -38.98 -23.05 -13.09
C ALA A 23 -38.77 -21.56 -13.47
N THR A 24 -37.77 -20.94 -12.85
CA THR A 24 -37.45 -19.51 -13.03
C THR A 24 -36.31 -19.29 -14.02
N GLY A 25 -36.11 -18.05 -14.46
CA GLY A 25 -34.98 -17.69 -15.31
C GLY A 25 -33.63 -18.01 -14.65
N GLU A 26 -33.56 -17.95 -13.33
CA GLU A 26 -32.37 -18.28 -12.54
C GLU A 26 -31.97 -19.76 -12.66
N THR A 27 -32.92 -20.69 -12.50
CA THR A 27 -32.65 -22.14 -12.61
C THR A 27 -32.15 -22.52 -14.00
N PHE A 28 -32.68 -21.86 -15.04
CA PHE A 28 -32.22 -22.05 -16.41
C PHE A 28 -30.79 -21.55 -16.63
N LYS A 29 -30.40 -20.43 -16.00
CA LYS A 29 -29.01 -19.94 -16.02
C LYS A 29 -28.04 -20.89 -15.32
N TYR A 30 -28.42 -21.49 -14.19
CA TYR A 30 -27.56 -22.49 -13.53
C TYR A 30 -27.35 -23.75 -14.37
N GLN A 31 -28.40 -24.22 -15.06
CA GLN A 31 -28.30 -25.34 -16.00
C GLN A 31 -27.33 -25.00 -17.15
N LEU A 32 -27.39 -23.78 -17.66
CA LEU A 32 -26.46 -23.29 -18.69
C LEU A 32 -25.05 -23.07 -18.17
N TYR A 33 -24.87 -22.68 -16.90
CA TYR A 33 -23.56 -22.59 -16.28
C TYR A 33 -22.84 -23.94 -16.28
N SER A 34 -23.56 -25.02 -15.95
CA SER A 34 -23.02 -26.38 -15.96
C SER A 34 -22.54 -26.83 -17.35
N LEU A 35 -23.11 -26.28 -18.42
CA LEU A 35 -22.77 -26.63 -19.81
C LEU A 35 -21.77 -25.68 -20.47
N THR A 36 -21.77 -24.40 -20.09
CA THR A 36 -21.00 -23.34 -20.77
C THR A 36 -19.91 -22.73 -19.91
N ASN A 37 -19.90 -23.02 -18.61
CA ASN A 37 -18.95 -22.50 -17.62
C ASN A 37 -18.93 -20.96 -17.53
N VAL A 38 -20.07 -20.33 -17.82
CA VAL A 38 -20.27 -18.87 -17.79
C VAL A 38 -21.13 -18.53 -16.59
N GLU A 39 -20.62 -17.73 -15.64
CA GLU A 39 -21.35 -17.34 -14.42
C GLU A 39 -22.78 -16.84 -14.71
N PRO A 40 -23.82 -17.24 -13.94
CA PRO A 40 -25.21 -16.78 -14.13
C PRO A 40 -25.39 -15.25 -14.24
N GLU A 41 -24.56 -14.48 -13.54
CA GLU A 41 -24.56 -13.01 -13.61
C GLU A 41 -24.04 -12.46 -14.95
N ARG A 42 -23.13 -13.20 -15.60
CA ARG A 42 -22.52 -12.85 -16.90
C ARG A 42 -23.26 -13.47 -18.08
N GLN A 43 -24.31 -14.26 -17.83
CA GLN A 43 -25.15 -14.86 -18.87
C GLN A 43 -26.24 -13.88 -19.33
N LYS A 44 -26.08 -13.37 -20.55
CA LYS A 44 -27.12 -12.63 -21.26
C LYS A 44 -27.82 -13.55 -22.25
N ILE A 45 -28.97 -14.10 -21.84
CA ILE A 45 -29.80 -14.97 -22.67
C ILE A 45 -30.84 -14.10 -23.39
N LEU A 46 -30.77 -14.09 -24.72
CA LEU A 46 -31.70 -13.37 -25.59
C LEU A 46 -32.89 -14.29 -25.95
N ILE A 47 -34.07 -13.86 -25.54
CA ILE A 47 -35.36 -14.49 -25.83
C ILE A 47 -36.15 -13.62 -26.83
N LYS A 48 -37.13 -14.20 -27.53
CA LYS A 48 -38.04 -13.43 -28.42
C LYS A 48 -38.91 -12.50 -27.57
N GLY A 49 -38.44 -11.29 -27.34
CA GLY A 49 -39.10 -10.29 -26.49
C GLY A 49 -38.18 -9.57 -25.50
N GLY A 50 -36.91 -9.94 -25.39
CA GLY A 50 -35.95 -9.23 -24.54
C GLY A 50 -34.83 -10.11 -23.98
N GLN A 51 -34.28 -9.68 -22.85
CA GLN A 51 -33.32 -10.45 -22.07
C GLN A 51 -34.06 -11.24 -20.97
N LEU A 52 -33.69 -12.50 -20.77
CA LEU A 52 -34.19 -13.29 -19.65
C LEU A 52 -33.62 -12.73 -18.33
N LYS A 53 -34.51 -12.32 -17.42
CA LYS A 53 -34.17 -11.92 -16.04
C LYS A 53 -34.40 -13.08 -15.08
N ASP A 54 -33.75 -13.05 -13.94
CA ASP A 54 -33.77 -14.14 -12.95
C ASP A 54 -35.17 -14.42 -12.41
N ASP A 55 -35.96 -13.37 -12.16
CA ASP A 55 -37.34 -13.45 -11.67
C ASP A 55 -38.38 -13.85 -12.73
N THR A 56 -37.97 -14.08 -13.98
CA THR A 56 -38.92 -14.37 -15.06
C THR A 56 -39.38 -15.82 -14.98
N ALA A 57 -40.67 -16.05 -14.73
CA ALA A 57 -41.25 -17.38 -14.82
C ALA A 57 -41.19 -17.91 -16.27
N LEU A 58 -40.58 -19.08 -16.47
CA LEU A 58 -40.35 -19.66 -17.80
C LEU A 58 -41.66 -20.00 -18.54
N SER A 59 -42.75 -20.21 -17.81
CA SER A 59 -44.12 -20.31 -18.33
C SER A 59 -44.55 -19.13 -19.22
N SER A 60 -44.07 -17.92 -18.91
CA SER A 60 -44.42 -16.70 -19.67
C SER A 60 -43.80 -16.66 -21.07
N LEU A 61 -42.75 -17.45 -21.30
CA LEU A 61 -41.97 -17.44 -22.54
C LEU A 61 -42.67 -18.16 -23.69
N LYS A 62 -43.69 -19.00 -23.40
CA LYS A 62 -44.41 -19.84 -24.38
C LYS A 62 -43.45 -20.48 -25.39
N ALA A 63 -42.32 -21.00 -24.90
CA ALA A 63 -41.27 -21.55 -25.75
C ALA A 63 -41.81 -22.76 -26.53
N LYS A 64 -41.50 -22.83 -27.83
CA LYS A 64 -41.83 -24.01 -28.65
C LYS A 64 -40.68 -25.03 -28.58
N PRO A 65 -40.97 -26.34 -28.68
CA PRO A 65 -39.93 -27.35 -28.85
C PRO A 65 -39.00 -27.00 -30.03
N GLY A 66 -37.69 -27.07 -29.81
CA GLY A 66 -36.65 -26.72 -30.79
C GLY A 66 -36.39 -25.21 -30.95
N GLN A 67 -36.96 -24.36 -30.10
CA GLN A 67 -36.71 -22.92 -30.16
C GLN A 67 -35.24 -22.59 -29.85
N GLN A 68 -34.63 -21.79 -30.73
CA GLN A 68 -33.25 -21.35 -30.56
C GLN A 68 -33.17 -20.08 -29.72
N PHE A 69 -32.41 -20.14 -28.62
CA PHE A 69 -32.00 -19.01 -27.80
C PHE A 69 -30.52 -18.70 -28.04
N MET A 70 -30.14 -17.42 -27.92
CA MET A 70 -28.74 -17.02 -28.05
C MET A 70 -28.24 -16.59 -26.67
N MET A 71 -27.19 -17.25 -26.19
CA MET A 71 -26.56 -16.95 -24.93
C MET A 71 -25.24 -16.23 -25.20
N MET A 72 -25.11 -15.02 -24.66
CA MET A 72 -23.89 -14.23 -24.69
C MET A 72 -23.31 -14.17 -23.29
N GLY A 73 -22.05 -14.52 -23.15
CA GLY A 73 -21.28 -14.38 -21.93
C GLY A 73 -19.86 -14.88 -22.19
N THR A 74 -18.90 -14.37 -21.44
CA THR A 74 -17.53 -14.87 -21.47
C THR A 74 -17.39 -15.97 -20.42
N PRO A 75 -16.90 -17.17 -20.78
CA PRO A 75 -16.63 -18.23 -19.81
C PRO A 75 -15.70 -17.73 -18.71
N SER A 76 -15.96 -18.14 -17.47
CA SER A 76 -15.15 -17.75 -16.32
C SER A 76 -13.69 -18.28 -16.40
N GLY A 77 -13.39 -19.12 -17.40
CA GLY A 77 -12.05 -19.67 -17.70
C GLY A 77 -11.19 -18.85 -18.66
N ASP A 78 -11.70 -17.78 -19.29
CA ASP A 78 -10.86 -16.87 -20.09
C ASP A 78 -10.16 -15.86 -19.17
N ALA A 79 -9.01 -16.28 -18.65
CA ALA A 79 -8.08 -15.50 -17.83
C ALA A 79 -7.61 -14.18 -18.49
N ALA A 80 -7.96 -13.92 -19.74
CA ALA A 80 -7.64 -12.69 -20.46
C ALA A 80 -8.54 -11.49 -20.08
N SER A 81 -9.67 -11.69 -19.39
CA SER A 81 -10.60 -10.60 -19.01
C SER A 81 -10.69 -10.33 -17.51
N GLN A 82 -9.92 -11.04 -16.68
CA GLN A 82 -9.82 -10.79 -15.22
C GLN A 82 -8.55 -10.02 -14.82
N VAL A 83 -7.65 -9.73 -15.76
CA VAL A 83 -6.58 -8.76 -15.53
C VAL A 83 -7.10 -7.42 -15.99
N ASP A 84 -7.86 -6.76 -15.12
CA ASP A 84 -7.93 -5.30 -15.18
C ASP A 84 -6.49 -4.80 -15.25
N ARG A 85 -6.15 -4.08 -16.33
CA ARG A 85 -4.84 -3.42 -16.43
C ARG A 85 -4.61 -2.69 -15.10
N PRO A 86 -3.43 -2.82 -14.47
CA PRO A 86 -3.12 -2.08 -13.26
C PRO A 86 -3.51 -0.61 -13.48
N THR A 87 -4.46 -0.12 -12.68
CA THR A 87 -4.98 1.25 -12.75
C THR A 87 -3.90 2.28 -12.43
N GLU A 88 -2.78 1.82 -11.88
CA GLU A 88 -1.60 2.63 -11.64
C GLU A 88 -0.79 2.73 -12.92
N LYS A 89 -0.86 3.91 -13.55
CA LYS A 89 0.06 4.31 -14.62
C LYS A 89 1.49 3.98 -14.19
N ILE A 90 2.22 3.26 -15.04
CA ILE A 90 3.65 3.02 -14.89
C ILE A 90 4.33 4.38 -14.69
N ARG A 91 4.69 4.69 -13.44
CA ARG A 91 5.44 5.90 -13.06
C ARG A 91 6.90 5.50 -13.04
N PHE A 92 7.70 6.14 -13.88
CA PHE A 92 9.14 5.92 -13.93
C PHE A 92 9.78 6.56 -12.70
N LEU A 93 10.82 5.93 -12.15
CA LEU A 93 11.60 6.44 -11.01
C LEU A 93 12.15 7.86 -11.27
N GLU A 94 12.33 8.24 -12.53
CA GLU A 94 12.85 9.55 -12.97
C GLU A 94 11.82 10.68 -12.84
N ASP A 95 10.52 10.34 -12.79
CA ASP A 95 9.42 11.31 -12.63
C ASP A 95 8.93 11.43 -11.17
N MET A 96 9.56 10.70 -10.24
CA MET A 96 9.23 10.72 -8.81
C MET A 96 10.05 11.77 -8.08
N THR A 97 9.46 12.43 -7.08
CA THR A 97 10.25 13.24 -6.14
C THR A 97 11.20 12.36 -5.33
N GLU A 98 12.30 12.90 -4.80
CA GLU A 98 13.27 12.12 -4.02
C GLU A 98 12.62 11.40 -2.83
N ALA A 99 11.65 12.06 -2.17
CA ALA A 99 10.88 11.48 -1.08
C ALA A 99 9.96 10.35 -1.54
N GLU A 100 9.29 10.50 -2.68
CA GLU A 100 8.49 9.42 -3.25
C GLU A 100 9.39 8.25 -3.66
N ALA A 101 10.56 8.51 -4.26
CA ALA A 101 11.53 7.51 -4.65
C ALA A 101 12.16 6.79 -3.44
N ALA A 102 12.36 7.47 -2.31
CA ALA A 102 12.86 6.89 -1.07
C ALA A 102 11.85 5.93 -0.41
N GLN A 103 10.55 6.12 -0.66
CA GLN A 103 9.47 5.29 -0.09
C GLN A 103 9.07 4.10 -0.98
N VAL A 104 9.64 3.97 -2.19
CA VAL A 104 9.38 2.82 -3.07
C VAL A 104 9.93 1.53 -2.48
N SER A 105 9.15 0.46 -2.55
CA SER A 105 9.58 -0.89 -2.16
C SER A 105 10.82 -1.31 -2.97
N GLY A 106 11.98 -1.38 -2.31
CA GLY A 106 13.26 -1.72 -2.92
C GLY A 106 14.20 -0.52 -3.17
N ALA A 107 13.81 0.69 -2.77
CA ALA A 107 14.71 1.84 -2.76
C ALA A 107 15.89 1.62 -1.80
N THR A 108 17.07 2.07 -2.20
CA THR A 108 18.26 2.05 -1.33
C THR A 108 18.03 3.02 -0.17
N PRO A 109 18.05 2.55 1.09
CA PRO A 109 17.85 3.43 2.24
C PRO A 109 18.97 4.48 2.34
N ALA A 110 18.63 5.70 2.75
CA ALA A 110 19.64 6.72 3.05
C ALA A 110 20.58 6.26 4.17
N GLY A 111 21.88 6.51 3.96
CA GLY A 111 22.91 6.37 4.97
C GLY A 111 23.07 7.63 5.82
N LEU A 112 23.96 7.57 6.81
CA LEU A 112 24.35 8.73 7.62
C LEU A 112 25.72 9.24 7.20
N GLN A 113 25.85 10.56 7.03
CA GLN A 113 27.12 11.20 6.71
C GLN A 113 28.04 11.19 7.94
N ASN A 114 29.31 10.83 7.76
CA ASN A 114 30.30 10.91 8.84
C ASN A 114 30.77 12.36 9.01
N LEU A 115 30.60 12.91 10.21
CA LEU A 115 30.93 14.29 10.60
C LEU A 115 32.27 14.38 11.36
N GLY A 116 33.18 13.44 11.11
CA GLY A 116 34.49 13.33 11.75
C GLY A 116 34.44 12.48 13.02
N ASN A 117 35.02 11.28 12.95
CA ASN A 117 35.03 10.29 14.03
C ASN A 117 33.63 9.92 14.58
N THR A 118 32.58 10.07 13.78
CA THR A 118 31.18 9.78 14.19
C THR A 118 30.64 8.46 13.63
N CYS A 119 31.50 7.62 13.04
CA CYS A 119 31.10 6.32 12.51
C CYS A 119 30.51 5.40 13.58
N TYR A 120 31.01 5.45 14.83
CA TYR A 120 30.45 4.70 15.96
C TYR A 120 28.96 5.02 16.15
N LEU A 121 28.62 6.31 16.14
CA LEU A 121 27.26 6.78 16.31
C LEU A 121 26.38 6.41 15.11
N ASN A 122 26.92 6.57 13.90
CA ASN A 122 26.20 6.23 12.68
C ASN A 122 25.84 4.73 12.65
N SER A 123 26.74 3.86 13.13
CA SER A 123 26.48 2.42 13.27
C SER A 123 25.39 2.15 14.31
N ALA A 124 25.48 2.72 15.51
CA ALA A 124 24.48 2.56 16.57
C ALA A 124 23.08 3.02 16.13
N LEU A 125 22.99 4.18 15.49
CA LEU A 125 21.74 4.73 14.96
C LEU A 125 21.13 3.85 13.86
N GLN A 126 21.95 3.25 12.99
CA GLN A 126 21.45 2.33 11.97
C GLN A 126 21.01 0.99 12.55
N THR A 127 21.68 0.48 13.59
CA THR A 127 21.21 -0.72 14.30
C THR A 127 19.87 -0.47 14.98
N LEU A 128 19.68 0.67 15.64
CA LEU A 128 18.39 1.03 16.25
C LEU A 128 17.29 1.19 15.20
N LYS A 129 17.60 1.76 14.03
CA LYS A 129 16.65 1.92 12.92
C LYS A 129 16.14 0.58 12.37
N SER A 130 16.91 -0.49 12.52
CA SER A 130 16.50 -1.83 12.08
C SER A 130 15.36 -2.44 12.90
N ILE A 131 15.03 -1.84 14.06
CA ILE A 131 13.98 -2.30 14.98
C ILE A 131 12.67 -1.56 14.64
N PRO A 132 11.70 -2.19 13.96
CA PRO A 132 10.48 -1.51 13.53
C PRO A 132 9.63 -1.02 14.72
N GLU A 133 9.57 -1.79 15.80
CA GLU A 133 8.83 -1.43 17.02
C GLU A 133 9.34 -0.13 17.66
N LEU A 134 10.66 0.11 17.58
CA LEU A 134 11.25 1.36 18.05
C LEU A 134 10.84 2.53 17.14
N GLY A 135 10.79 2.31 15.83
CA GLY A 135 10.30 3.30 14.88
C GLY A 135 8.85 3.71 15.18
N ASP A 136 7.97 2.74 15.40
CA ASP A 136 6.56 2.98 15.73
C ASP A 136 6.42 3.76 17.05
N ALA A 137 7.17 3.37 18.08
CA ALA A 137 7.20 4.08 19.35
C ALA A 137 7.66 5.54 19.18
N LEU A 138 8.69 5.78 18.37
CA LEU A 138 9.20 7.13 18.07
C LEU A 138 8.16 8.00 17.35
N THR A 139 7.36 7.44 16.43
CA THR A 139 6.31 8.22 15.74
C THR A 139 5.21 8.68 16.69
N THR A 140 4.95 7.91 17.75
CA THR A 140 3.92 8.24 18.76
C THR A 140 4.46 9.20 19.82
N TYR A 141 5.78 9.33 19.94
CA TYR A 141 6.43 10.19 20.92
C TYR A 141 6.08 11.67 20.70
N LYS A 142 5.54 12.29 21.75
CA LYS A 142 5.29 13.72 21.85
C LYS A 142 6.12 14.26 23.01
N ASP A 143 6.88 15.31 22.74
CA ASP A 143 7.65 15.98 23.78
C ASP A 143 6.69 16.46 24.88
N SER A 144 6.90 15.96 26.09
CA SER A 144 6.09 16.32 27.26
C SER A 144 6.57 17.64 27.91
N GLY A 145 7.62 18.27 27.36
CA GLY A 145 8.24 19.50 27.85
C GLY A 145 7.56 20.80 27.40
N SER A 146 6.57 20.77 26.52
CA SER A 146 5.85 21.98 26.05
C SER A 146 4.78 22.52 27.01
N ALA A 147 4.87 22.16 28.31
CA ALA A 147 3.94 22.60 29.37
C ALA A 147 4.60 23.55 30.40
N GLY A 148 5.77 24.11 30.09
CA GLY A 148 6.38 25.20 30.85
C GLY A 148 5.96 26.59 30.34
N PRO A 149 5.92 27.63 31.18
CA PRO A 149 5.46 28.96 30.77
C PRO A 149 6.33 29.49 29.63
N SER A 150 5.66 29.92 28.56
CA SER A 150 6.22 30.53 27.35
C SER A 150 7.35 31.50 27.65
N SER A 151 8.60 31.02 27.60
CA SER A 151 9.70 31.86 27.18
C SER A 151 9.51 32.09 25.68
N SER A 152 9.59 33.34 25.26
CA SER A 152 9.36 33.89 23.91
C SER A 152 10.07 33.19 22.73
N LEU A 153 10.84 32.14 23.01
CA LEU A 153 11.51 31.24 22.06
C LEU A 153 10.68 30.00 21.67
N GLY A 154 9.64 29.64 22.42
CA GLY A 154 8.80 28.45 22.13
C GLY A 154 7.95 28.59 20.87
N ASN A 155 7.79 29.80 20.33
CA ASN A 155 7.03 30.08 19.11
C ASN A 155 7.85 29.91 17.82
N LEU A 156 9.12 29.53 17.94
CA LEU A 156 10.04 29.38 16.80
C LEU A 156 10.08 27.92 16.28
N SER A 157 9.59 26.97 17.07
CA SER A 157 9.42 25.56 16.68
C SER A 157 8.35 25.38 15.59
N GLU A 158 7.29 26.19 15.61
CA GLU A 158 6.23 26.18 14.59
C GLU A 158 6.73 26.64 13.21
N PHE A 159 7.82 27.41 13.18
CA PHE A 159 8.44 27.88 11.92
C PHE A 159 9.65 27.03 11.50
N GLY A 160 9.83 25.84 12.07
CA GLY A 160 10.94 24.93 11.73
C GLY A 160 12.33 25.44 12.15
N LEU A 161 12.39 26.49 12.97
CA LEU A 161 13.61 27.16 13.43
C LEU A 161 13.84 26.95 14.94
N GLY A 162 13.13 25.97 15.53
CA GLY A 162 13.15 25.62 16.96
C GLY A 162 14.40 24.88 17.47
N GLY A 163 15.41 24.64 16.62
CA GLY A 163 16.65 23.94 17.01
C GLY A 163 17.64 24.78 17.83
N LEU A 164 17.32 26.03 18.15
CA LEU A 164 18.18 26.95 18.92
C LEU A 164 17.73 27.16 20.38
N GLY A 165 16.59 26.57 20.77
CA GLY A 165 16.01 26.72 22.11
C GLY A 165 16.02 25.41 22.90
N SER A 166 17.14 25.11 23.57
CA SER A 166 17.26 24.31 24.81
C SER A 166 16.42 23.04 25.00
N SER A 167 15.93 22.35 23.96
CA SER A 167 15.37 21.01 24.14
C SER A 167 16.50 19.99 24.04
N THR A 168 16.93 19.51 25.21
CA THR A 168 17.75 18.30 25.40
C THR A 168 17.00 17.02 25.00
N ASP A 169 15.98 17.14 24.14
CA ASP A 169 15.08 16.05 23.75
C ASP A 169 15.75 15.16 22.71
N LEU A 170 16.62 14.29 23.21
CA LEU A 170 17.35 13.30 22.43
C LEU A 170 16.36 12.40 21.65
N THR A 171 15.27 11.99 22.31
CA THR A 171 14.24 11.12 21.73
C THR A 171 13.50 11.81 20.58
N GLY A 172 13.10 13.06 20.75
CA GLY A 172 12.49 13.86 19.67
C GLY A 172 13.44 14.06 18.48
N SER A 173 14.71 14.35 18.76
CA SER A 173 15.73 14.51 17.70
C SER A 173 16.00 13.20 16.95
N LEU A 174 15.86 12.03 17.60
CA LEU A 174 15.98 10.71 16.98
C LEU A 174 14.79 10.40 16.07
N ARG A 175 13.56 10.71 16.54
CA ARG A 175 12.34 10.58 15.73
C ARG A 175 12.46 11.38 14.44
N ASP A 176 12.85 12.65 14.55
CA ASP A 176 12.93 13.55 13.41
C ASP A 176 14.05 13.14 12.45
N LEU A 177 15.18 12.65 12.97
CA LEU A 177 16.27 12.07 12.17
C LEU A 177 15.77 10.90 11.32
N TYR A 178 15.08 9.93 11.91
CA TYR A 178 14.59 8.77 11.16
C TYR A 178 13.52 9.12 10.13
N LYS A 179 12.65 10.09 10.44
CA LYS A 179 11.67 10.60 9.48
C LYS A 179 12.37 11.23 8.26
N GLN A 180 13.32 12.12 8.49
CA GLN A 180 14.06 12.79 7.42
C GLN A 180 14.90 11.81 6.59
N MET A 181 15.49 10.79 7.23
CA MET A 181 16.16 9.69 6.52
C MET A 181 15.22 8.84 5.66
N GLY A 182 13.90 8.88 5.88
CA GLY A 182 12.90 8.21 5.04
C GLY A 182 12.49 9.04 3.83
N GLU A 183 12.87 10.31 3.77
CA GLU A 183 12.50 11.27 2.72
C GLU A 183 13.66 11.56 1.74
N THR A 184 14.83 10.96 1.94
CA THR A 184 16.02 11.11 1.10
C THR A 184 16.64 9.76 0.77
N GLN A 185 17.39 9.70 -0.33
CA GLN A 185 18.25 8.57 -0.66
C GLN A 185 19.74 8.88 -0.44
N GLN A 186 20.07 10.16 -0.18
CA GLN A 186 21.45 10.61 0.00
C GLN A 186 21.91 10.47 1.45
N GLY A 187 23.22 10.60 1.67
CA GLY A 187 23.80 10.57 3.01
C GLY A 187 23.29 11.75 3.86
N PHE A 188 22.56 11.45 4.93
CA PHE A 188 21.96 12.47 5.79
C PHE A 188 22.91 12.84 6.95
N PRO A 189 23.21 14.12 7.22
CA PRO A 189 24.06 14.55 8.33
C PRO A 189 23.29 14.65 9.66
N PRO A 190 23.58 13.84 10.69
CA PRO A 190 22.83 13.81 11.95
C PRO A 190 23.21 14.95 12.92
N LEU A 191 23.27 16.20 12.44
CA LEU A 191 23.79 17.35 13.21
C LEU A 191 22.96 17.66 14.46
N VAL A 192 21.63 17.67 14.34
CA VAL A 192 20.72 18.01 15.44
C VAL A 192 20.84 16.97 16.56
N PHE A 193 20.71 15.69 16.21
CA PHE A 193 20.85 14.58 17.14
C PHE A 193 22.24 14.56 17.81
N LEU A 194 23.31 14.71 17.02
CA LEU A 194 24.69 14.70 17.55
C LEU A 194 24.93 15.85 18.54
N ASN A 195 24.38 17.04 18.28
CA ASN A 195 24.49 18.15 19.21
C ASN A 195 23.69 17.90 20.50
N ALA A 196 22.47 17.35 20.39
CA ALA A 196 21.67 16.96 21.55
C ALA A 196 22.37 15.88 22.39
N LEU A 197 22.99 14.89 21.75
CA LEU A 197 23.77 13.84 22.42
C LEU A 197 24.96 14.42 23.18
N ARG A 198 25.75 15.31 22.57
CA ARG A 198 26.90 15.95 23.23
C ARG A 198 26.52 16.86 24.40
N GLN A 199 25.35 17.47 24.34
CA GLN A 199 24.83 18.31 25.42
C GLN A 199 24.30 17.48 26.59
N SER A 200 23.63 16.36 26.31
CA SER A 200 23.13 15.44 27.34
C SER A 200 24.25 14.62 27.98
N TYR A 201 25.25 14.23 27.17
CA TYR A 201 26.33 13.34 27.54
C TYR A 201 27.69 13.94 27.14
N PRO A 202 28.33 14.70 28.04
CA PRO A 202 29.58 15.42 27.76
C PRO A 202 30.75 14.53 27.34
N GLN A 203 30.72 13.22 27.59
CA GLN A 203 31.75 12.29 27.14
C GLN A 203 31.90 12.27 25.61
N PHE A 204 30.81 12.46 24.86
CA PHE A 204 30.85 12.55 23.39
C PHE A 204 31.38 13.89 22.86
N ASN A 205 31.68 14.83 23.78
CA ASN A 205 32.25 16.14 23.48
C ASN A 205 33.78 16.18 23.65
N GLN A 206 34.41 15.05 24.01
CA GLN A 206 35.86 14.94 24.13
C GLN A 206 36.55 15.27 22.81
N LYS A 207 37.68 15.98 22.87
CA LYS A 207 38.49 16.36 21.71
C LYS A 207 39.47 15.24 21.36
N SER A 208 39.73 15.07 20.06
CA SER A 208 40.74 14.13 19.59
C SER A 208 42.13 14.53 20.12
N LYS A 209 42.99 13.54 20.38
CA LYS A 209 44.39 13.74 20.78
C LYS A 209 45.18 14.51 19.71
N ASP A 210 44.76 14.41 18.45
CA ASP A 210 45.39 15.08 17.31
C ASP A 210 44.97 16.56 17.18
N GLY A 211 44.14 17.08 18.09
CA GLY A 211 43.69 18.47 18.12
C GLY A 211 42.66 18.85 17.05
N HIS A 212 42.43 17.98 16.06
CA HIS A 212 41.43 18.17 15.01
C HIS A 212 40.13 17.45 15.36
N GLY A 213 39.12 18.21 15.79
CA GLY A 213 37.75 17.71 15.94
C GLY A 213 37.49 16.91 17.23
N TYR A 214 36.46 16.07 17.18
CA TYR A 214 36.01 15.26 18.29
C TYR A 214 36.69 13.89 18.31
N ALA A 215 36.85 13.32 19.49
CA ALA A 215 37.37 11.97 19.67
C ALA A 215 36.34 10.94 19.16
N GLN A 216 36.85 9.81 18.66
CA GLN A 216 36.04 8.62 18.45
C GLN A 216 35.67 8.03 19.81
N GLN A 217 34.44 7.54 19.93
CA GLN A 217 33.94 6.89 21.15
C GLN A 217 33.51 5.45 20.82
N ASP A 218 33.20 4.70 21.86
CA ASP A 218 32.65 3.35 21.74
C ASP A 218 31.21 3.40 21.19
N ALA A 219 30.85 2.45 20.33
CA ALA A 219 29.50 2.31 19.82
C ALA A 219 28.55 1.67 20.85
N GLU A 220 29.06 0.89 21.80
CA GLU A 220 28.25 0.33 22.90
C GLU A 220 27.87 1.38 23.94
N GLU A 221 28.67 2.44 24.07
CA GLU A 221 28.38 3.57 24.97
C GLU A 221 27.35 4.54 24.37
N ALA A 222 27.23 4.56 23.04
CA ALA A 222 26.38 5.46 22.26
C ALA A 222 24.96 4.91 22.06
#